data_AF-A0AA50U111-F1
#
_entry.id   AF-A0AA50U111-F1
#
_cell.length_a   1.000
_cell.length_b   1.000
_cell.length_c   1.000
_cell.angle_alpha   90.00
_cell.angle_beta   90.00
_cell.angle_gamma   90.00
#
_symmetry.space_group_name_H-M   'P 1'
#
loop_
_entity.id
_entity.type
_entity.pdbx_description
1 polymer ?
#
loop_
_entity_poly.entity_id
_entity_poly.type
_entity_poly.pdbx_seq_one_letter_code
_entity_poly.pdbx_strand_id
1 'polypeptide(L)'
;DEGYFSTYAHFGIHYDMLSDKVRTESYRDAILKNKESFKGKIVLDLGCGTGILSMFSATAGAQKVYALDQSEIIYHAMDIIRENKLDNVIKTIKGRLENTKLEDKVDIIVSEWMGYFLLFEGML
;
A
#
# COMPACT_ATOMS: atom_id res chain seq x y z
N ASP A 1 13.73 -5.92 13.17
CA ASP A 1 12.36 -5.38 13.06
C ASP A 1 12.26 -3.89 13.31
N GLU A 2 12.51 -3.35 14.51
CA GLU A 2 12.38 -1.88 14.73
C GLU A 2 13.32 -1.05 13.84
N GLY A 3 14.57 -1.48 13.67
CA GLY A 3 15.53 -0.81 12.78
C GLY A 3 15.07 -0.77 11.32
N TYR A 4 14.43 -1.82 10.84
CA TYR A 4 13.87 -1.89 9.48
C TYR A 4 12.70 -0.92 9.30
N PHE A 5 11.72 -0.93 10.21
CA PHE A 5 10.59 0.00 10.10
C PHE A 5 11.01 1.47 10.30
N SER A 6 12.08 1.72 11.06
CA SER A 6 12.61 3.07 11.24
C SER A 6 13.19 3.68 9.96
N THR A 7 13.76 2.88 9.05
CA THR A 7 14.25 3.40 7.77
C THR A 7 13.08 3.83 6.88
N TYR A 8 12.00 3.04 6.85
CA TYR A 8 10.79 3.37 6.11
C TYR A 8 9.89 4.42 6.77
N ALA A 9 10.17 4.85 8.01
CA ALA A 9 9.46 5.96 8.64
C ALA A 9 9.84 7.33 8.02
N HIS A 10 10.98 7.41 7.33
CA HIS A 10 11.47 8.67 6.76
C HIS A 10 11.01 8.87 5.30
N PHE A 11 10.56 10.08 4.96
CA PHE A 11 10.02 10.41 3.64
C PHE A 11 11.00 10.18 2.47
N GLY A 12 12.31 10.25 2.73
CA GLY A 12 13.35 10.14 1.70
C GLY A 12 13.30 8.83 0.91
N ILE A 13 13.15 7.69 1.58
CA ILE A 13 13.08 6.39 0.89
C ILE A 13 11.81 6.30 0.04
N HIS A 14 10.68 6.80 0.53
CA HIS A 14 9.43 6.85 -0.23
C HIS A 14 9.53 7.77 -1.45
N TYR A 15 10.26 8.88 -1.33
CA TYR A 15 10.51 9.77 -2.46
C TYR A 15 11.34 9.08 -3.56
N ASP A 16 12.41 8.38 -3.19
CA ASP A 16 13.24 7.62 -4.15
C ASP A 16 12.41 6.53 -4.84
N MET A 17 11.65 5.77 -4.06
CA MET A 17 10.73 4.74 -4.52
C MET A 17 9.65 5.27 -5.47
N LEU A 18 9.04 6.42 -5.18
CA LEU A 18 8.03 7.05 -6.04
C LEU A 18 8.64 7.71 -7.29
N SER A 19 9.89 8.17 -7.19
CA SER A 19 10.63 8.75 -8.31
C SER A 19 11.06 7.71 -9.34
N ASP A 20 11.18 6.44 -8.95
CA ASP A 20 11.28 5.33 -9.89
C ASP A 20 9.96 5.14 -10.65
N LYS A 21 9.95 5.70 -11.87
CA LYS A 21 8.81 5.62 -12.78
C LYS A 21 8.57 4.20 -13.27
N VAL A 22 9.62 3.44 -13.57
CA VAL A 22 9.45 2.07 -14.09
C VAL A 22 8.74 1.22 -13.03
N ARG A 23 9.18 1.31 -11.77
CA ARG A 23 8.54 0.64 -10.64
C ARG A 23 7.08 1.11 -10.48
N THR A 24 6.88 2.41 -10.28
CA THR A 24 5.56 2.96 -9.90
C THR A 24 4.52 2.82 -11.03
N GLU A 25 4.91 3.05 -12.28
CA GLU A 25 4.01 2.92 -13.42
C GLU A 25 3.69 1.47 -13.76
N SER A 26 4.61 0.53 -13.53
CA SER A 26 4.32 -0.90 -13.72
C SER A 26 3.21 -1.36 -12.77
N TYR A 27 3.26 -0.95 -11.50
CA TYR A 27 2.19 -1.23 -10.54
C TYR A 27 0.87 -0.54 -10.90
N ARG A 28 0.92 0.75 -11.25
CA ARG A 28 -0.25 1.50 -11.73
C ARG A 28 -0.92 0.77 -12.88
N ASP A 29 -0.14 0.40 -13.90
CA ASP A 29 -0.64 -0.22 -15.11
C ASP A 29 -1.18 -1.62 -14.83
N ALA A 30 -0.51 -2.42 -13.98
CA ALA A 30 -1.00 -3.74 -13.57
C ALA A 30 -2.39 -3.66 -12.91
N ILE A 31 -2.63 -2.65 -12.08
CA ILE A 31 -3.91 -2.44 -11.40
C ILE A 31 -4.95 -1.85 -12.36
N LEU A 32 -4.65 -0.70 -12.97
CA LEU A 32 -5.62 0.07 -13.77
C LEU A 32 -5.99 -0.60 -15.09
N LYS A 33 -5.08 -1.33 -15.75
CA LYS A 33 -5.39 -2.10 -16.97
C LYS A 33 -6.22 -3.34 -16.66
N ASN A 34 -6.25 -3.80 -15.40
CA ASN A 34 -7.05 -4.94 -14.94
C ASN A 34 -8.20 -4.52 -14.01
N LYS A 35 -8.72 -3.28 -14.16
CA LYS A 35 -9.73 -2.70 -13.26
C LYS A 35 -10.95 -3.58 -12.98
N GLU A 36 -11.39 -4.39 -13.95
CA GLU A 36 -12.54 -5.29 -13.77
C GLU A 36 -12.28 -6.37 -12.72
N SER A 37 -11.01 -6.72 -12.46
CA SER A 37 -10.64 -7.62 -11.38
C SER A 37 -10.72 -6.96 -10.00
N PHE A 38 -10.57 -5.63 -9.92
CA PHE A 38 -10.62 -4.84 -8.68
C PHE A 38 -12.01 -4.29 -8.37
N LYS A 39 -12.85 -4.08 -9.39
CA LYS A 39 -14.15 -3.45 -9.24
C LYS A 39 -15.04 -4.18 -8.24
N GLY A 40 -15.49 -3.48 -7.22
CA GLY A 40 -16.35 -4.04 -6.16
C GLY A 40 -15.64 -5.02 -5.22
N LYS A 41 -14.30 -5.09 -5.23
CA LYS A 41 -13.51 -6.00 -4.39
C LYS A 41 -13.01 -5.34 -3.11
N ILE A 42 -12.73 -6.16 -2.11
CA ILE A 42 -12.01 -5.76 -0.90
C ILE A 42 -10.53 -6.09 -1.10
N VAL A 43 -9.68 -5.07 -1.02
CA VAL A 43 -8.23 -5.17 -1.28
C VAL A 43 -7.45 -4.96 0.02
N LEU A 44 -6.38 -5.72 0.23
CA LEU A 44 -5.34 -5.44 1.22
C LEU A 44 -4.08 -4.94 0.51
N ASP A 45 -3.61 -3.76 0.87
CA ASP A 45 -2.29 -3.23 0.54
C ASP A 45 -1.36 -3.46 1.73
N LEU A 46 -0.46 -4.44 1.60
CA LEU A 46 0.43 -4.89 2.66
C LEU A 46 1.78 -4.17 2.58
N GLY A 47 2.09 -3.36 3.59
CA GLY A 47 3.25 -2.44 3.54
C GLY A 47 2.95 -1.24 2.67
N CYS A 48 1.83 -0.55 2.94
CA CYS A 48 1.29 0.44 2.01
C CYS A 48 2.19 1.68 1.83
N GLY A 49 3.15 1.91 2.73
CA GLY A 49 4.00 3.11 2.71
C GLY A 49 3.14 4.37 2.68
N THR A 50 3.36 5.22 1.67
CA THR A 50 2.58 6.45 1.44
C THR A 50 1.18 6.22 0.82
N GLY A 51 0.78 4.97 0.56
CA GLY A 51 -0.57 4.60 0.11
C GLY A 51 -0.79 4.65 -1.40
N ILE A 52 0.27 4.72 -2.22
CA ILE A 52 0.12 4.86 -3.68
C ILE A 52 -0.59 3.67 -4.33
N LEU A 53 -0.29 2.42 -3.93
CA LEU A 53 -0.96 1.23 -4.46
C LEU A 53 -2.40 1.13 -3.99
N SER A 54 -2.67 1.55 -2.74
CA SER A 54 -4.03 1.71 -2.23
C SER A 54 -4.86 2.69 -3.07
N MET A 55 -4.29 3.85 -3.46
CA MET A 55 -4.97 4.83 -4.31
C MET A 55 -5.23 4.33 -5.73
N PHE A 56 -4.29 3.56 -6.32
CA PHE A 56 -4.54 2.89 -7.60
C PHE A 56 -5.67 1.87 -7.50
N SER A 57 -5.69 1.08 -6.43
CA SER A 57 -6.74 0.08 -6.19
C SER A 57 -8.12 0.73 -6.00
N ALA A 58 -8.20 1.83 -5.25
CA ALA A 58 -9.42 2.60 -5.10
C ALA A 58 -9.89 3.20 -6.45
N THR A 59 -8.97 3.74 -7.24
CA THR A 59 -9.26 4.30 -8.57
C THR A 59 -9.70 3.22 -9.57
N ALA A 60 -9.21 1.99 -9.43
CA ALA A 60 -9.67 0.83 -10.20
C ALA A 60 -11.10 0.38 -9.84
N GLY A 61 -11.71 0.96 -8.80
CA GLY A 61 -13.08 0.71 -8.39
C GLY A 61 -13.22 -0.30 -7.26
N ALA A 62 -12.16 -0.55 -6.47
CA ALA A 62 -12.26 -1.34 -5.25
C ALA A 62 -13.38 -0.79 -4.35
N GLN A 63 -14.16 -1.70 -3.74
CA GLN A 63 -15.21 -1.32 -2.80
C GLN A 63 -14.60 -0.79 -1.49
N LYS A 64 -13.50 -1.40 -1.05
CA LYS A 64 -12.78 -1.07 0.18
C LYS A 64 -11.32 -1.46 0.02
N VAL A 65 -10.42 -0.63 0.53
CA VAL A 65 -8.99 -0.93 0.58
C VAL A 65 -8.51 -0.82 2.01
N TYR A 66 -7.92 -1.88 2.54
CA TYR A 66 -7.16 -1.85 3.79
C TYR A 66 -5.71 -1.52 3.47
N ALA A 67 -5.26 -0.34 3.88
CA ALA A 67 -3.87 0.11 3.71
C ALA A 67 -3.11 -0.14 5.02
N LEU A 68 -2.34 -1.23 5.10
CA LEU A 68 -1.69 -1.68 6.32
C LEU A 68 -0.19 -1.35 6.27
N ASP A 69 0.30 -0.65 7.28
CA ASP A 69 1.74 -0.38 7.45
C ASP A 69 2.09 -0.28 8.95
N GLN A 70 3.25 -0.77 9.33
CA GLN A 70 3.72 -0.72 10.71
C GLN A 70 4.47 0.57 11.03
N SER A 71 5.10 1.21 10.04
CA SER A 71 5.95 2.37 10.22
C SER A 71 5.13 3.66 10.43
N GLU A 72 5.78 4.70 10.95
CA GLU A 72 5.13 6.00 11.20
C GLU A 72 4.72 6.72 9.90
N ILE A 73 5.20 6.30 8.73
CA ILE A 73 4.81 6.88 7.43
C ILE A 73 3.30 6.81 7.20
N ILE A 74 2.61 5.88 7.85
CA ILE A 74 1.17 5.69 7.67
C ILE A 74 0.36 6.94 8.05
N TYR A 75 0.86 7.78 8.96
CA TYR A 75 0.20 9.05 9.25
C TYR A 75 0.27 10.03 8.08
N HIS A 76 1.37 10.03 7.32
CA HIS A 76 1.45 10.76 6.07
C HIS A 76 0.54 10.13 5.00
N ALA A 77 0.46 8.80 4.93
CA ALA A 77 -0.46 8.12 4.03
C ALA A 77 -1.92 8.51 4.30
N MET A 78 -2.32 8.60 5.57
CA MET A 78 -3.65 9.09 5.97
C MET A 78 -3.95 10.48 5.40
N ASP A 79 -3.01 11.42 5.54
CA ASP A 79 -3.19 12.79 5.05
C ASP A 79 -3.24 12.83 3.51
N ILE A 80 -2.34 12.12 2.83
CA ILE A 80 -2.33 11.99 1.36
C ILE A 80 -3.67 11.44 0.86
N ILE A 81 -4.19 10.38 1.48
CA ILE A 81 -5.47 9.75 1.10
C ILE A 81 -6.64 10.72 1.28
N ARG A 82 -6.67 11.47 2.38
CA ARG A 82 -7.71 12.50 2.64
C ARG A 82 -7.64 13.65 1.66
N GLU A 83 -6.44 14.15 1.36
CA GLU A 83 -6.25 15.22 0.37
C GLU A 83 -6.74 14.80 -1.03
N ASN A 84 -6.60 13.52 -1.36
CA ASN A 84 -7.11 12.92 -2.60
C ASN A 84 -8.59 12.52 -2.53
N LYS A 85 -9.27 12.71 -1.39
CA LYS A 85 -10.70 12.40 -1.16
C LYS A 85 -11.02 10.91 -1.39
N LEU A 86 -10.11 10.04 -0.96
CA LEU A 86 -10.26 8.58 -1.08
C LEU A 86 -10.47 7.90 0.28
N ASP A 87 -10.57 8.67 1.37
CA ASP A 87 -10.73 8.20 2.75
C ASP A 87 -12.09 7.51 3.01
N ASN A 88 -13.06 7.66 2.10
CA ASN A 88 -14.31 6.92 2.10
C ASN A 88 -14.16 5.48 1.58
N VAL A 89 -13.08 5.16 0.86
CA VAL A 89 -12.79 3.83 0.28
C VAL A 89 -11.60 3.17 0.98
N ILE A 90 -10.58 3.96 1.31
CA ILE A 90 -9.32 3.46 1.86
C ILE A 90 -9.30 3.64 3.39
N LYS A 91 -9.17 2.52 4.13
CA LYS A 91 -8.99 2.47 5.58
C LYS A 91 -7.54 2.13 5.89
N THR A 92 -6.79 3.12 6.36
CA THR A 92 -5.42 2.94 6.87
C THR A 92 -5.43 2.24 8.23
N ILE A 93 -4.54 1.27 8.42
CA ILE A 93 -4.36 0.53 9.67
C ILE A 93 -2.88 0.54 10.04
N LYS A 94 -2.55 1.11 11.20
CA LYS A 94 -1.18 1.04 11.72
C LYS A 94 -0.98 -0.29 12.43
N GLY A 95 -0.08 -1.12 11.94
CA GLY A 95 0.18 -2.41 12.54
C GLY A 95 0.93 -3.40 11.65
N ARG A 96 1.29 -4.52 12.27
CA ARG A 96 1.78 -5.73 11.60
C ARG A 96 0.61 -6.62 11.18
N LEU A 97 0.70 -7.29 10.04
CA LEU A 97 -0.36 -8.17 9.54
C LEU A 97 -0.64 -9.31 10.53
N GLU A 98 0.42 -9.88 11.10
CA GLU A 98 0.41 -11.00 12.04
C GLU A 98 -0.40 -10.68 13.31
N ASN A 99 -0.51 -9.39 13.66
CA ASN A 99 -1.20 -8.92 14.86
C ASN A 99 -2.51 -8.16 14.53
N THR A 100 -2.82 -7.97 13.24
CA THR A 100 -3.97 -7.19 12.80
C THR A 100 -5.13 -8.10 12.42
N LYS A 101 -6.29 -7.89 13.04
CA LYS A 101 -7.53 -8.54 12.65
C LYS A 101 -8.29 -7.66 11.67
N LEU A 102 -8.45 -8.14 10.44
CA LEU A 102 -9.34 -7.51 9.46
C LEU A 102 -10.79 -7.94 9.72
N GLU A 103 -11.72 -7.00 9.57
CA GLU A 103 -13.16 -7.25 9.76
C GLU A 103 -13.72 -8.14 8.65
N ASP A 104 -13.18 -7.98 7.44
CA ASP A 104 -13.62 -8.65 6.22
C ASP A 104 -12.52 -9.59 5.70
N LYS A 105 -12.93 -10.66 5.01
CA LYS A 105 -12.02 -11.38 4.12
C LYS A 105 -11.71 -10.50 2.91
N VAL A 106 -10.46 -10.52 2.46
CA VAL A 106 -10.03 -9.76 1.28
C VAL A 106 -10.04 -10.65 0.04
N ASP A 107 -10.38 -10.06 -1.11
CA ASP A 107 -10.37 -10.73 -2.41
C ASP A 107 -8.99 -10.68 -3.06
N ILE A 108 -8.23 -9.60 -2.82
CA ILE A 108 -6.94 -9.30 -3.46
C ILE A 108 -5.96 -8.80 -2.41
N ILE A 109 -4.71 -9.26 -2.50
CA ILE A 109 -3.58 -8.68 -1.79
C ILE A 109 -2.67 -8.02 -2.83
N VAL A 110 -2.35 -6.75 -2.62
CA VAL A 110 -1.31 -6.01 -3.36
C VAL A 110 -0.19 -5.67 -2.38
N SER A 111 1.05 -5.71 -2.86
CA SER A 111 2.21 -5.36 -2.06
C SER A 111 3.40 -5.10 -2.98
N GLU A 112 4.25 -4.17 -2.56
CA GLU A 112 5.61 -4.03 -3.06
C GLU A 112 6.53 -4.50 -1.93
N TRP A 113 7.09 -5.71 -2.10
CA TRP A 113 7.86 -6.42 -1.09
C TRP A 113 9.28 -6.74 -1.56
N MET A 114 9.65 -6.32 -2.77
CA MET A 114 10.84 -6.78 -3.45
C MET A 114 12.04 -5.89 -3.10
N GLY A 115 12.90 -6.38 -2.21
CA GLY A 115 14.18 -5.72 -1.95
C GLY A 115 15.23 -5.98 -3.04
N TYR A 116 16.46 -5.56 -2.79
CA TYR A 116 17.59 -5.85 -3.67
C TYR A 116 17.72 -7.35 -3.97
N PHE A 117 17.89 -7.66 -5.25
CA PHE A 117 17.91 -9.05 -5.72
C PHE A 117 16.72 -9.88 -5.20
N LEU A 118 15.53 -9.24 -5.19
CA LEU A 118 14.21 -9.77 -4.84
C LEU A 118 13.99 -10.05 -3.35
N LEU A 119 14.91 -10.76 -2.70
CA LEU A 119 14.71 -11.32 -1.36
C LEU A 119 15.41 -10.55 -0.24
N PHE A 120 16.23 -9.57 -0.57
CA PHE A 120 16.78 -8.68 0.45
C PHE A 120 15.65 -8.01 1.22
N GLU A 121 15.87 -7.72 2.50
CA GLU A 121 14.87 -7.28 3.50
C GLU A 121 14.02 -8.38 4.15
N GLY A 122 13.79 -9.52 3.48
CA GLY A 122 13.09 -10.66 4.09
C GLY A 122 11.65 -10.32 4.53
N MET A 123 10.92 -9.56 3.70
CA MET A 123 9.55 -9.12 3.99
C MET A 123 8.49 -10.25 3.88
N LEU A 124 8.84 -11.38 3.23
CA LEU A 124 8.00 -12.57 3.06
C LEU A 124 8.15 -13.58 4.21
#